data_AF-A0A7W8L9L3-F1
#
_entry.id   AF-A0A7W8L9L3-F1
#
_cell.length_a   1.000
_cell.length_b   1.000
_cell.length_c   1.000
_cell.angle_alpha   90.00
_cell.angle_beta   90.00
_cell.angle_gamma   90.00
#
_symmetry.space_group_name_H-M   'P 1'
#
loop_
_entity.id
_entity.type
_entity.pdbx_description
1 polymer ?
#
loop_
_entity_poly.entity_id
_entity_poly.type
_entity_poly.pdbx_seq_one_letter_code
_entity_poly.pdbx_strand_id
1 'polypeptide(L)'
;MKTEQSREAWNKGKLVGQKPPLRPKDVWAIRIYLQNARVLRDLALFNLALDSKLRGCDLVSLRVRDVTHGNRVLSRAQVIQRKTQRPVQFELTGRPGRRSAPGLRKLP
;
A
#
# COMPACT_ATOMS: atom_id res chain seq x y z
N MET A 1 39.62 1.07 -4.10
CA MET A 1 38.80 0.27 -3.15
C MET A 1 37.56 1.09 -2.83
N LYS A 2 36.37 0.66 -3.25
CA LYS A 2 35.12 1.41 -3.00
C LYS A 2 34.74 1.21 -1.53
N THR A 3 34.71 2.28 -0.75
CA THR A 3 34.20 2.26 0.62
C THR A 3 32.68 2.06 0.56
N GLU A 4 32.23 0.85 0.89
CA GLU A 4 30.82 0.62 1.17
C GLU A 4 30.46 1.41 2.44
N GLN A 5 29.88 2.60 2.27
CA GLN A 5 29.25 3.32 3.37
C GLN A 5 28.05 2.52 3.83
N SER A 6 28.26 1.66 4.83
CA SER A 6 27.19 1.02 5.59
C SER A 6 26.30 2.12 6.16
N ARG A 7 25.15 2.35 5.52
CA ARG A 7 24.14 3.26 6.05
C ARG A 7 23.55 2.61 7.29
N GLU A 8 24.04 3.02 8.46
CA GLU A 8 23.43 2.63 9.70
C GLU A 8 21.96 3.07 9.73
N ALA A 9 21.08 2.17 10.17
CA ALA A 9 19.68 2.50 10.31
C ALA A 9 19.52 3.64 11.33
N TRP A 10 18.65 4.61 11.04
CA TRP A 10 18.41 5.80 11.88
C TRP A 10 18.04 5.47 13.34
N ASN A 11 17.59 4.25 13.59
CA ASN A 11 17.15 3.70 14.87
C ASN A 11 18.11 2.64 15.47
N LYS A 12 19.30 2.43 14.92
CA LYS A 12 20.26 1.48 15.49
C LYS A 12 20.59 1.85 16.94
N GLY A 13 20.48 0.88 17.85
CA GLY A 13 20.69 1.10 19.29
C GLY A 13 19.56 1.85 20.02
N LYS A 14 18.48 2.24 19.32
CA LYS A 14 17.32 2.92 19.93
C LYS A 14 16.16 1.93 20.08
N LEU A 15 15.61 1.83 21.29
CA LEU A 15 14.38 1.07 21.54
C LEU A 15 13.20 1.88 21.00
N VAL A 16 12.84 1.65 19.74
CA VAL A 16 11.66 2.27 19.13
C VAL A 16 10.46 1.43 19.52
N GLY A 17 9.59 1.99 20.38
CA GLY A 17 8.34 1.36 20.76
C GLY A 17 7.38 1.18 19.57
N GLN A 18 6.17 0.70 19.87
CA GLN A 18 5.13 0.53 18.86
C GLN A 18 4.84 1.88 18.17
N LYS A 19 4.97 1.91 16.84
CA LYS A 19 4.56 3.09 16.07
C LYS A 19 3.04 3.15 16.03
N PRO A 20 2.42 4.33 16.28
CA PRO A 20 0.98 4.48 16.16
C PRO A 20 0.54 4.21 14.71
N PRO A 21 -0.67 3.65 14.52
CA PRO A 21 -1.22 3.49 13.18
C PRO A 21 -1.47 4.86 12.52
N LEU A 22 -1.48 4.88 11.19
CA LEU A 22 -1.85 6.08 10.44
C LEU A 22 -3.32 6.44 10.70
N ARG A 23 -3.59 7.72 10.97
CA ARG A 23 -4.98 8.21 11.09
C ARG A 23 -5.57 8.43 9.70
N PRO A 24 -6.90 8.41 9.53
CA PRO A 24 -7.54 8.68 8.24
C PRO A 24 -7.08 9.98 7.57
N LYS A 25 -6.86 11.05 8.35
CA LYS A 25 -6.33 12.33 7.86
C LYS A 25 -4.90 12.24 7.33
N ASP A 26 -4.05 11.40 7.95
CA ASP A 26 -2.66 11.21 7.52
C ASP A 26 -2.65 10.42 6.20
N VAL A 27 -3.50 9.39 6.08
CA VAL A 27 -3.69 8.63 4.84
C VAL A 27 -4.15 9.54 3.69
N TRP A 28 -5.11 10.42 3.97
CA TRP A 28 -5.59 11.38 2.97
C TRP A 28 -4.49 12.35 2.54
N ALA A 29 -3.74 12.92 3.49
CA ALA A 29 -2.63 13.82 3.21
C ALA A 29 -1.55 13.17 2.32
N ILE A 30 -1.14 11.93 2.64
CA ILE A 30 -0.17 11.17 1.83
C ILE A 30 -0.71 10.94 0.41
N ARG A 31 -2.00 10.57 0.29
CA ARG A 31 -2.62 10.33 -1.01
C ARG A 31 -2.62 11.58 -1.89
N ILE A 32 -3.04 12.72 -1.34
CA ILE A 32 -3.06 14.01 -2.05
C ILE A 32 -1.66 14.42 -2.45
N TYR A 33 -0.68 14.27 -1.55
CA TYR A 33 0.72 14.57 -1.85
C TYR A 33 1.22 13.77 -3.06
N LEU A 34 1.02 12.44 -3.07
CA LEU A 34 1.45 11.58 -4.18
C LEU A 34 0.70 11.87 -5.49
N GLN A 35 -0.58 12.22 -5.41
CA GLN A 35 -1.38 12.65 -6.56
C GLN A 35 -0.85 13.95 -7.17
N ASN A 36 -0.59 14.97 -6.35
CA ASN A 36 -0.09 16.27 -6.80
C ASN A 36 1.32 16.17 -7.38
N ALA A 37 2.17 15.33 -6.78
CA ALA A 37 3.50 15.05 -7.30
C ALA A 37 3.50 14.15 -8.55
N ARG A 38 2.34 13.69 -9.02
CA ARG A 38 2.15 12.83 -10.20
C ARG A 38 2.97 11.54 -10.18
N VAL A 39 3.25 11.01 -8.99
CA VAL A 39 4.05 9.78 -8.80
C VAL A 39 3.13 8.55 -8.81
N LEU A 40 2.65 8.18 -10.01
CA LEU A 40 1.58 7.18 -10.17
C LEU A 40 1.89 5.82 -9.57
N ARG A 41 3.15 5.35 -9.71
CA ARG A 41 3.60 4.07 -9.16
C ARG A 41 3.47 4.05 -7.64
N ASP A 42 3.95 5.09 -6.98
CA ASP A 42 4.01 5.14 -5.52
C ASP A 42 2.60 5.37 -4.95
N LEU A 43 1.75 6.13 -5.64
CA LEU A 43 0.32 6.24 -5.34
C LEU A 43 -0.39 4.88 -5.44
N ALA A 44 -0.12 4.11 -6.50
CA ALA A 44 -0.70 2.78 -6.68
C ALA A 44 -0.24 1.81 -5.58
N LEU A 45 1.06 1.78 -5.27
CA LEU A 45 1.62 0.97 -4.19
C LEU A 45 1.05 1.38 -2.82
N PHE A 46 0.90 2.67 -2.55
CA PHE A 46 0.31 3.15 -1.30
C PHE A 46 -1.14 2.69 -1.13
N ASN A 47 -1.96 2.84 -2.16
CA ASN A 47 -3.35 2.36 -2.13
C ASN A 47 -3.41 0.84 -1.97
N LEU A 48 -2.58 0.11 -2.70
CA LEU A 48 -2.51 -1.35 -2.63
C LEU A 48 -2.04 -1.85 -1.26
N ALA A 49 -1.12 -1.15 -0.60
CA ALA A 49 -0.67 -1.48 0.74
C ALA A 49 -1.82 -1.42 1.77
N LEU A 50 -2.69 -0.42 1.65
CA LEU A 50 -3.85 -0.25 2.53
C LEU A 50 -4.89 -1.35 2.32
N ASP A 51 -5.13 -1.72 1.06
CA ASP A 51 -6.12 -2.74 0.69
C ASP A 51 -5.64 -4.15 1.06
N SER A 52 -4.37 -4.46 0.78
CA SER A 52 -3.82 -5.82 0.89
C SER A 52 -3.18 -6.16 2.23
N LYS A 53 -2.71 -5.15 2.98
CA LYS A 53 -1.93 -5.32 4.23
C LYS A 53 -0.72 -6.25 4.06
N LEU A 54 -0.15 -6.32 2.85
CA LEU A 54 1.08 -7.06 2.60
C LEU A 54 2.27 -6.45 3.32
N ARG A 55 3.28 -7.27 3.59
CA ARG A 55 4.57 -6.77 4.07
C ARG A 55 5.21 -5.93 2.97
N GLY A 56 6.02 -4.95 3.35
CA GLY A 56 6.68 -4.06 2.38
C GLY A 56 7.45 -4.84 1.32
N CYS A 57 8.18 -5.89 1.70
CA CYS A 57 8.93 -6.72 0.76
C CYS A 57 8.04 -7.50 -0.21
N ASP A 58 6.91 -8.05 0.27
CA ASP A 58 5.95 -8.79 -0.57
C ASP A 58 5.25 -7.82 -1.55
N LEU A 59 4.86 -6.63 -1.06
CA LEU A 59 4.21 -5.58 -1.83
C LEU A 59 5.08 -5.06 -2.99
N VAL A 60 6.35 -4.73 -2.72
CA VAL A 60 7.25 -4.18 -3.76
C VAL A 60 7.73 -5.24 -4.76
N SER A 61 7.54 -6.53 -4.44
CA SER A 61 7.91 -7.65 -5.32
C SER A 61 6.74 -8.12 -6.21
N LEU A 62 5.55 -7.53 -6.05
CA LEU A 62 4.37 -7.86 -6.85
C LEU A 62 4.61 -7.59 -8.34
N ARG A 63 4.07 -8.49 -9.17
CA ARG A 63 4.05 -8.36 -10.63
C ARG A 63 2.66 -7.99 -11.11
N VAL A 64 2.59 -7.37 -12.29
CA VAL A 64 1.31 -7.00 -12.93
C VAL A 64 0.37 -8.21 -13.06
N ARG A 65 0.91 -9.36 -13.50
CA ARG A 65 0.16 -10.62 -13.63
C ARG A 65 -0.45 -11.14 -12.33
N ASP A 66 0.03 -10.69 -11.17
CA ASP A 66 -0.50 -11.14 -9.87
C ASP A 66 -1.81 -10.41 -9.52
N VAL A 67 -2.08 -9.28 -10.18
CA VAL A 67 -3.23 -8.39 -9.92
C VAL A 67 -4.10 -8.11 -11.15
N THR A 68 -3.72 -8.63 -12.33
CA THR A 68 -4.47 -8.46 -13.58
C THR A 68 -4.68 -9.77 -14.31
N HIS A 69 -5.78 -9.85 -15.05
CA HIS A 69 -6.02 -10.89 -16.05
C HIS A 69 -6.41 -10.23 -17.38
N GLY A 70 -5.61 -10.48 -18.43
CA GLY A 70 -5.70 -9.73 -19.69
C GLY A 70 -5.54 -8.23 -19.45
N ASN A 71 -6.45 -7.42 -19.98
CA ASN A 71 -6.46 -5.96 -19.83
C ASN A 71 -7.30 -5.47 -18.64
N ARG A 72 -7.61 -6.34 -17.66
CA ARG A 72 -8.48 -6.01 -16.52
C ARG A 72 -7.78 -6.28 -15.20
N VAL A 73 -7.94 -5.36 -14.26
CA VAL A 73 -7.54 -5.55 -12.87
C VAL A 73 -8.53 -6.51 -12.20
N LEU A 74 -8.01 -7.49 -11.47
CA LEU A 74 -8.81 -8.45 -10.72
C LEU A 74 -9.57 -7.75 -9.59
N SER A 75 -10.74 -8.23 -9.21
CA SER A 75 -11.43 -7.77 -7.98
C SER A 75 -10.78 -8.32 -6.72
N ARG A 76 -10.14 -9.48 -6.83
CA ARG A 76 -9.42 -10.17 -5.75
C ARG A 76 -8.12 -10.76 -6.29
N ALA A 77 -7.05 -10.58 -5.55
CA ALA A 77 -5.73 -11.16 -5.87
C ALA A 77 -5.28 -12.06 -4.72
N GLN A 78 -4.39 -13.01 -5.03
CA GLN A 78 -3.78 -13.91 -4.06
C GLN A 78 -2.27 -13.90 -4.20
N VAL A 79 -1.56 -13.74 -3.09
CA VAL A 79 -0.09 -13.75 -3.05
C VAL A 79 0.38 -14.69 -1.95
N ILE A 80 1.43 -15.48 -2.22
CA ILE A 80 2.10 -16.27 -1.19
C ILE A 80 3.07 -15.36 -0.44
N GLN A 81 2.85 -15.20 0.86
CA GLN A 81 3.70 -14.37 1.70
C GLN A 81 5.06 -15.03 1.94
N ARG A 82 6.17 -14.31 1.69
CA ARG A 82 7.52 -14.87 1.80
C ARG A 82 7.86 -15.39 3.20
N LYS A 83 7.42 -14.68 4.26
CA LYS A 83 7.75 -15.06 5.65
C LYS A 83 7.04 -16.34 6.09
N THR A 84 5.76 -16.47 5.74
CA THR A 84 4.88 -17.53 6.27
C THR A 84 4.66 -18.66 5.28
N GLN A 85 5.01 -18.48 4.01
CA GLN A 85 4.73 -19.42 2.91
C GLN A 85 3.25 -19.76 2.79
N ARG A 86 2.37 -18.85 3.22
CA ARG A 86 0.91 -19.02 3.17
C ARG A 86 0.29 -18.08 2.14
N PRO A 87 -0.73 -18.53 1.39
CA PRO A 87 -1.49 -17.67 0.51
C PRO A 87 -2.28 -16.65 1.34
N VAL A 88 -2.27 -15.39 0.87
CA VAL A 88 -3.12 -14.33 1.39
C VAL A 88 -3.92 -13.76 0.23
N GLN A 89 -5.24 -13.79 0.37
CA GLN A 89 -6.17 -13.15 -0.56
C GLN A 89 -6.54 -11.75 -0.07
N PHE A 90 -6.64 -10.81 -0.99
CA PHE A 90 -7.09 -9.45 -0.71
C PHE A 90 -7.90 -8.89 -1.85
N GLU A 91 -8.77 -7.94 -1.53
CA GLU A 91 -9.61 -7.24 -2.50
C GLU A 91 -8.87 -6.05 -3.06
N LEU A 92 -9.00 -5.83 -4.37
CA LEU A 92 -8.46 -4.69 -5.06
C LEU A 92 -9.58 -3.69 -5.24
N THR A 93 -9.52 -2.57 -4.52
CA THR A 93 -10.59 -1.57 -4.64
C THR A 93 -10.52 -0.90 -6.02
N GLY A 94 -11.46 -1.24 -6.88
CA GLY A 94 -11.61 -0.62 -8.19
C GLY A 94 -11.93 0.86 -8.07
N ARG A 95 -11.00 1.71 -8.53
CA ARG A 95 -11.09 3.18 -8.66
C ARG A 95 -10.96 3.96 -7.35
N PRO A 96 -9.97 4.87 -7.21
CA PRO A 96 -9.98 5.87 -6.15
C PRO A 96 -11.09 6.89 -6.46
N GLY A 97 -12.29 6.69 -5.89
CA GLY A 97 -13.42 7.62 -6.07
C GLY A 97 -14.82 7.02 -6.02
N ARG A 98 -14.97 5.69 -5.89
CA ARG A 98 -16.27 5.06 -5.62
C ARG A 98 -16.17 4.04 -4.50
N ARG A 99 -15.78 4.50 -3.31
CA ARG A 99 -16.54 4.07 -2.14
C ARG A 99 -17.70 5.05 -2.06
N SER A 100 -18.88 4.55 -2.35
CA SER A 100 -20.15 5.18 -2.00
C SER A 100 -19.99 5.78 -0.61
N ALA A 101 -20.07 7.10 -0.48
CA ALA A 101 -20.35 7.69 0.82
C ALA A 101 -21.66 7.03 1.30
N PRO A 102 -21.67 6.30 2.42
CA PRO A 102 -22.94 5.94 3.01
C PRO A 102 -23.52 7.24 3.58
N GLY A 103 -24.63 7.71 3.01
CA GLY A 103 -25.56 8.58 3.74
C GLY A 103 -25.28 10.08 3.78
N LEU A 104 -24.99 10.73 2.65
CA LEU A 104 -25.37 12.14 2.48
C LEU A 104 -26.42 12.24 1.37
N ARG A 105 -27.58 11.63 1.61
CA ARG A 105 -28.83 12.00 0.94
C ARG A 105 -29.66 12.78 1.96
N LYS A 106 -29.94 14.04 1.58
CA LYS A 106 -30.95 14.95 2.12
C LYS A 106 -30.78 15.37 3.58
N LEU A 107 -30.28 16.59 3.77
CA LEU A 107 -30.76 17.46 4.84
C LEU A 107 -31.89 18.33 4.24
N PRO A 108 -32.90 18.73 5.04
CA PRO A 108 -34.11 19.40 4.58
C PRO A 108 -33.83 20.70 3.83
#